data_AF-A0A3N5EUZ4-F1
#
_entry.id   AF-A0A3N5EUZ4-F1
#
_cell.length_a   1.000
_cell.length_b   1.000
_cell.length_c   1.000
_cell.angle_alpha   90.00
_cell.angle_beta   90.00
_cell.angle_gamma   90.00
#
_symmetry.space_group_name_H-M   'P 1'
#
loop_
_entity.id
_entity.type
_entity.pdbx_description
1 polymer ?
#
loop_
_entity_poly.entity_id
_entity_poly.type
_entity_poly.pdbx_seq_one_letter_code
_entity_poly.pdbx_strand_id
1 'polypeptide(L)'
;MKPDEIIEVTRLACDVARDTAPKVKRLINNCAPFAEYVQLKKMTELDAFYPQRTPFQFVKQLAEAGVDFDITGIQMYFPYRDLADTIILIEKFESIGKTIQLTEVGASAGPSEESINSGKLTITQDPYIWHRPWDEELQADWMEGLYTLAYSKPTIEAVNWYDFVDPYSWIPNGGFLRTPKGEKRAVWDRLKNLQERWKALPPARG
;
A
#
# COMPACT_ATOMS: atom_id res chain seq x y z
N MET A 1 3.88 22.60 12.33
CA MET A 1 3.64 22.01 13.66
C MET A 1 4.87 21.21 14.05
N LYS A 2 5.28 21.31 15.31
CA LYS A 2 6.37 20.51 15.88
C LYS A 2 5.92 19.04 16.03
N PRO A 3 6.86 18.08 16.10
CA PRO A 3 6.53 16.67 16.28
C PRO A 3 5.54 16.37 17.42
N ASP A 4 5.72 16.99 18.58
CA ASP A 4 4.88 16.77 19.77
C ASP A 4 3.46 17.32 19.56
N GLU A 5 3.33 18.49 18.93
CA GLU A 5 2.02 19.07 18.59
C GLU A 5 1.23 18.13 17.66
N ILE A 6 1.91 17.48 16.71
CA ILE A 6 1.28 16.51 15.80
C ILE A 6 0.83 15.26 16.56
N ILE A 7 1.61 14.80 17.54
CA ILE A 7 1.22 13.67 18.42
C ILE A 7 -0.03 14.04 19.22
N GLU A 8 -0.07 15.23 19.83
CA GLU A 8 -1.25 15.69 20.60
C GLU A 8 -2.49 15.81 19.73
N VAL A 9 -2.37 16.39 18.53
CA VAL A 9 -3.50 16.48 17.58
C VAL A 9 -3.99 15.10 17.16
N THR A 10 -3.06 14.17 16.91
CA THR A 10 -3.41 12.79 16.56
C THR A 10 -4.11 12.07 17.71
N ARG A 11 -3.61 12.26 18.95
CA ARG A 11 -4.24 11.71 20.15
C ARG A 11 -5.66 12.22 20.30
N LEU A 12 -5.87 13.53 20.21
CA LEU A 12 -7.20 14.13 20.28
C LEU A 12 -8.15 13.52 19.23
N ALA A 13 -7.70 13.37 17.99
CA ALA A 13 -8.51 12.76 16.94
C ALA A 13 -8.87 11.30 17.27
N CYS A 14 -7.91 10.53 17.77
CA CYS A 14 -8.13 9.15 18.18
C CYS A 14 -9.10 9.03 19.38
N ASP A 15 -8.96 9.89 20.38
CA ASP A 15 -9.81 9.89 21.58
C ASP A 15 -11.25 10.25 21.22
N VAL A 16 -11.44 11.33 20.45
CA VAL A 16 -12.77 11.74 19.95
C VAL A 16 -13.41 10.63 19.11
N ALA A 17 -12.63 9.96 18.25
CA ALA A 17 -13.12 8.83 17.48
C ALA A 17 -13.56 7.66 18.37
N ARG A 18 -12.83 7.36 19.45
CA ARG A 18 -13.18 6.29 20.39
C ARG A 18 -14.44 6.63 21.18
N ASP A 19 -14.57 7.87 21.64
CA ASP A 19 -15.75 8.34 22.37
C ASP A 19 -17.00 8.30 21.50
N THR A 20 -16.86 8.66 20.23
CA THR A 20 -17.98 8.69 19.27
C THR A 20 -18.36 7.29 18.77
N ALA A 21 -17.38 6.45 18.47
CA ALA A 21 -17.58 5.15 17.83
C ALA A 21 -16.69 4.07 18.45
N PRO A 22 -16.96 3.62 19.69
CA PRO A 22 -16.03 2.81 20.47
C PRO A 22 -15.72 1.44 19.86
N LYS A 23 -16.59 0.92 18.99
CA LYS A 23 -16.42 -0.38 18.32
C LYS A 23 -15.63 -0.30 17.00
N VAL A 24 -15.38 0.90 16.47
CA VAL A 24 -14.65 1.08 15.22
C VAL A 24 -13.15 1.03 15.49
N LYS A 25 -12.43 0.30 14.63
CA LYS A 25 -10.97 0.21 14.67
C LYS A 25 -10.37 1.51 14.14
N ARG A 26 -9.43 2.10 14.88
CA ARG A 26 -8.72 3.32 14.45
C ARG A 26 -7.45 2.93 13.72
N LEU A 27 -7.35 3.39 12.48
CA LEU A 27 -6.23 3.16 11.60
C LEU A 27 -5.46 4.47 11.39
N ILE A 28 -4.15 4.45 11.59
CA ILE A 28 -3.25 5.54 11.21
C ILE A 28 -2.66 5.20 9.84
N ASN A 29 -3.14 5.87 8.79
CA ASN A 29 -2.74 5.58 7.41
C ASN A 29 -1.62 6.51 6.96
N ASN A 30 -0.60 5.96 6.28
CA ASN A 30 0.50 6.77 5.75
C ASN A 30 0.86 6.39 4.31
N CYS A 31 1.10 7.42 3.49
CA CYS A 31 1.71 7.31 2.17
C CYS A 31 3.24 7.48 2.24
N ALA A 32 3.91 7.22 1.11
CA ALA A 32 5.36 7.34 0.96
C ALA A 32 6.17 6.64 2.07
N PRO A 33 5.91 5.35 2.35
CA PRO A 33 6.42 4.67 3.54
C PRO A 33 7.95 4.48 3.53
N PHE A 34 8.58 4.52 2.34
CA PHE A 34 10.03 4.46 2.16
C PHE A 34 10.75 5.80 2.46
N ALA A 35 9.99 6.89 2.55
CA ALA A 35 10.43 8.19 3.06
C ALA A 35 11.63 8.82 2.33
N GLU A 36 11.79 8.60 1.03
CA GLU A 36 12.84 9.21 0.21
C GLU A 36 12.79 10.73 0.30
N TYR A 37 11.59 11.32 0.43
CA TYR A 37 11.38 12.74 0.63
C TYR A 37 12.15 13.31 1.84
N VAL A 38 12.35 12.52 2.90
CA VAL A 38 13.13 12.95 4.07
C VAL A 38 14.59 13.16 3.69
N GLN A 39 15.18 12.19 2.98
CA GLN A 39 16.57 12.28 2.53
C GLN A 39 16.75 13.38 1.47
N LEU A 40 15.76 13.56 0.61
CA LEU A 40 15.73 14.60 -0.42
C LEU A 40 15.40 15.99 0.14
N LYS A 41 15.08 16.11 1.44
CA LYS A 41 14.63 17.35 2.10
C LYS A 41 13.43 17.97 1.39
N LYS A 42 12.43 17.14 1.10
CA LYS A 42 11.19 17.49 0.40
C LYS A 42 9.97 17.31 1.31
N MET A 43 8.92 18.09 1.07
CA MET A 43 7.61 17.96 1.71
C MET A 43 6.58 18.02 0.58
N THR A 44 6.44 16.93 -0.19
CA THR A 44 5.90 16.85 -1.57
C THR A 44 6.93 17.20 -2.65
N GLU A 45 6.54 17.84 -3.74
CA GLU A 45 7.45 18.34 -4.80
C GLU A 45 8.29 19.54 -4.32
N LEU A 46 7.85 20.19 -3.24
CA LEU A 46 8.46 21.38 -2.66
C LEU A 46 9.59 21.04 -1.69
N ASP A 47 10.56 21.93 -1.58
CA ASP A 47 11.61 21.85 -0.55
C ASP A 47 11.00 21.96 0.85
N ALA A 48 11.49 21.12 1.75
CA ALA A 48 11.04 21.09 3.12
C ALA A 48 11.56 22.32 3.88
N PHE A 49 10.63 23.09 4.46
CA PHE A 49 10.98 24.22 5.33
C PHE A 49 11.48 23.79 6.72
N TYR A 50 11.23 22.53 7.11
CA TYR A 50 11.61 21.94 8.39
C TYR A 50 12.10 20.51 8.21
N PRO A 51 12.91 19.96 9.13
CA PRO A 51 13.24 18.54 9.13
C PRO A 51 11.97 17.68 9.12
N GLN A 52 11.90 16.76 8.17
CA GLN A 52 10.77 15.86 8.01
C GLN A 52 10.96 14.59 8.84
N ARG A 53 9.83 13.97 9.25
CA ARG A 53 9.83 12.64 9.85
C ARG A 53 9.39 11.62 8.81
N THR A 54 9.96 10.42 8.90
CA THR A 54 9.47 9.26 8.13
C THR A 54 8.12 8.79 8.68
N PRO A 55 7.27 8.11 7.89
CA PRO A 55 6.04 7.52 8.39
C PRO A 55 6.26 6.54 9.54
N PHE A 56 7.34 5.74 9.46
CA PHE A 56 7.75 4.86 10.55
C PHE A 56 8.03 5.61 11.85
N GLN A 57 8.82 6.70 11.79
CA GLN A 57 9.09 7.52 12.98
C GLN A 57 7.82 8.10 13.57
N PHE A 58 6.90 8.57 12.72
CA PHE A 58 5.64 9.12 13.17
C PHE A 58 4.79 8.07 13.91
N VAL A 59 4.55 6.91 13.31
CA VAL A 59 3.74 5.84 13.92
C VAL A 59 4.41 5.29 15.19
N LYS A 60 5.75 5.11 15.18
CA LYS A 60 6.49 4.67 16.37
C LYS A 60 6.32 5.64 17.53
N GLN A 61 6.43 6.94 17.26
CA GLN A 61 6.25 7.98 18.28
C GLN A 61 4.82 8.04 18.82
N LEU A 62 3.80 7.80 17.98
CA LEU A 62 2.41 7.68 18.46
C LEU A 62 2.27 6.49 19.42
N ALA A 63 2.84 5.33 19.06
CA ALA A 63 2.79 4.14 19.91
C ALA A 63 3.53 4.34 21.23
N GLU A 64 4.74 4.91 21.20
CA GLU A 64 5.55 5.24 22.38
C GLU A 64 4.86 6.27 23.30
N ALA A 65 4.13 7.23 22.71
CA ALA A 65 3.38 8.23 23.45
C ALA A 65 2.00 7.73 23.94
N GLY A 66 1.72 6.43 23.80
CA GLY A 66 0.49 5.80 24.28
C GLY A 66 -0.77 6.25 23.55
N VAL A 67 -0.65 6.75 22.31
CA VAL A 67 -1.83 7.09 21.51
C VAL A 67 -2.61 5.81 21.22
N ASP A 68 -3.89 5.82 21.58
CA ASP A 68 -4.75 4.66 21.37
C ASP A 68 -5.13 4.61 19.88
N PHE A 69 -4.56 3.66 19.14
CA PHE A 69 -4.96 3.33 17.78
C PHE A 69 -4.74 1.83 17.60
N ASP A 70 -5.53 1.23 16.71
CA ASP A 70 -5.61 -0.21 16.55
C ASP A 70 -4.65 -0.70 15.45
N ILE A 71 -4.58 0.02 14.32
CA ILE A 71 -3.98 -0.47 13.08
C ILE A 71 -3.00 0.55 12.50
N THR A 72 -1.85 0.07 12.05
CA THR A 72 -0.95 0.82 11.19
C THR A 72 -1.27 0.55 9.73
N GLY A 73 -1.70 1.59 9.02
CA GLY A 73 -1.94 1.53 7.58
C GLY A 73 -0.72 1.95 6.78
N ILE A 74 -0.38 1.15 5.77
CA ILE A 74 0.70 1.41 4.83
C ILE A 74 0.12 1.50 3.42
N GLN A 75 0.18 2.69 2.82
CA GLN A 75 -0.13 2.86 1.40
C GLN A 75 1.15 2.59 0.59
N MET A 76 1.09 1.58 -0.26
CA MET A 76 2.18 1.12 -1.10
C MET A 76 1.72 1.10 -2.55
N TYR A 77 1.51 2.31 -3.05
CA TYR A 77 1.67 2.59 -4.46
C TYR A 77 3.12 2.33 -4.85
N PHE A 78 3.41 2.29 -6.14
CA PHE A 78 4.76 2.33 -6.70
C PHE A 78 5.43 0.97 -6.96
N PRO A 79 5.47 0.55 -8.23
CA PRO A 79 6.18 -0.66 -8.64
C PRO A 79 7.72 -0.57 -8.60
N TYR A 80 8.32 0.59 -8.26
CA TYR A 80 9.78 0.77 -8.31
C TYR A 80 10.54 0.19 -7.12
N ARG A 81 9.83 -0.35 -6.13
CA ARG A 81 10.41 -1.07 -5.01
C ARG A 81 10.20 -2.56 -5.21
N ASP A 82 11.22 -3.33 -4.86
CA ASP A 82 11.15 -4.76 -4.97
C ASP A 82 10.38 -5.42 -3.82
N LEU A 83 10.07 -6.70 -4.01
CA LEU A 83 9.37 -7.48 -3.01
C LEU A 83 10.21 -7.68 -1.73
N ALA A 84 11.54 -7.57 -1.82
CA ALA A 84 12.43 -7.63 -0.65
C ALA A 84 12.37 -6.32 0.16
N ASP A 85 12.43 -5.16 -0.49
CA ASP A 85 12.20 -3.84 0.09
C ASP A 85 10.83 -3.80 0.78
N THR A 86 9.82 -4.42 0.15
CA THR A 86 8.47 -4.53 0.70
C THR A 86 8.43 -5.33 2.00
N ILE A 87 9.06 -6.51 2.05
CA ILE A 87 9.03 -7.33 3.28
C ILE A 87 9.85 -6.68 4.40
N ILE A 88 10.98 -6.04 4.07
CA ILE A 88 11.79 -5.26 5.03
C ILE A 88 10.97 -4.11 5.62
N LEU A 89 10.18 -3.42 4.79
CA LEU A 89 9.29 -2.36 5.24
C LEU A 89 8.22 -2.90 6.20
N ILE A 90 7.58 -4.01 5.86
CA ILE A 90 6.57 -4.66 6.72
C ILE A 90 7.20 -5.02 8.07
N GLU A 91 8.31 -5.77 8.08
CA GLU A 91 9.02 -6.19 9.29
C GLU A 91 9.46 -5.01 10.17
N LYS A 92 9.86 -3.90 9.54
CA LYS A 92 10.16 -2.67 10.26
C LYS A 92 8.93 -2.16 11.02
N PHE A 93 7.75 -2.11 10.39
CA PHE A 93 6.51 -1.72 11.07
C PHE A 93 6.01 -2.78 12.07
N GLU A 94 6.28 -4.07 11.87
CA GLU A 94 5.98 -5.13 12.84
C GLU A 94 6.66 -4.87 14.19
N SER A 95 7.85 -4.25 14.17
CA SER A 95 8.59 -3.90 15.39
C SER A 95 7.86 -2.92 16.31
N ILE A 96 6.78 -2.28 15.85
CA ILE A 96 5.95 -1.37 16.66
C ILE A 96 4.95 -2.16 17.52
N GLY A 97 4.62 -3.41 17.15
CA GLY A 97 3.70 -4.26 17.90
C GLY A 97 2.22 -3.92 17.68
N LYS A 98 1.88 -3.30 16.55
CA LYS A 98 0.50 -3.02 16.13
C LYS A 98 0.11 -3.93 14.96
N THR A 99 -1.19 -4.20 14.81
CA THR A 99 -1.75 -4.83 13.60
C THR A 99 -1.45 -3.96 12.38
N ILE A 100 -1.14 -4.58 11.26
CA ILE A 100 -0.80 -3.89 10.01
C ILE A 100 -1.87 -4.17 8.96
N GLN A 101 -2.21 -3.12 8.20
CA GLN A 101 -2.91 -3.27 6.93
C GLN A 101 -2.10 -2.62 5.82
N LEU A 102 -1.90 -3.34 4.71
CA LEU A 102 -1.50 -2.69 3.46
C LEU A 102 -2.77 -2.10 2.84
N THR A 103 -3.04 -0.84 3.15
CA THR A 103 -4.36 -0.24 2.91
C THR A 103 -4.60 0.11 1.46
N GLU A 104 -3.54 0.37 0.71
CA GLU A 104 -3.63 0.85 -0.66
C GLU A 104 -2.43 0.31 -1.43
N VAL A 105 -2.61 -0.80 -2.14
CA VAL A 105 -1.58 -1.40 -2.99
C VAL A 105 -2.07 -1.47 -4.43
N GLY A 106 -1.14 -1.38 -5.39
CA GLY A 106 -1.51 -1.54 -6.79
C GLY A 106 -0.34 -1.39 -7.74
N ALA A 107 -0.48 -2.00 -8.90
CA ALA A 107 0.45 -1.89 -10.01
C ALA A 107 -0.33 -1.73 -11.32
N SER A 108 0.28 -1.06 -12.30
CA SER A 108 -0.30 -0.88 -13.62
C SER A 108 -0.23 -2.18 -14.43
N ALA A 109 -1.25 -2.46 -15.23
CA ALA A 109 -1.21 -3.49 -16.27
C ALA A 109 -0.51 -3.04 -17.56
N GLY A 110 0.25 -1.95 -17.52
CA GLY A 110 1.01 -1.43 -18.66
C GLY A 110 0.17 -0.67 -19.69
N PRO A 111 0.81 -0.15 -20.76
CA PRO A 111 0.12 0.62 -21.79
C PRO A 111 -0.84 -0.25 -22.59
N SER A 112 -2.04 0.27 -22.84
CA SER A 112 -3.04 -0.25 -23.78
C SER A 112 -3.21 0.76 -24.91
N GLU A 113 -3.85 0.36 -26.02
CA GLU A 113 -4.16 1.29 -27.11
C GLU A 113 -4.93 2.52 -26.60
N GLU A 114 -5.91 2.32 -25.72
CA GLU A 114 -6.68 3.40 -25.10
C GLU A 114 -5.81 4.32 -24.23
N SER A 115 -4.93 3.76 -23.38
CA SER A 115 -4.12 4.58 -22.47
C SER A 115 -3.00 5.33 -23.20
N ILE A 116 -2.51 4.78 -24.32
CA ILE A 116 -1.61 5.47 -25.25
C ILE A 116 -2.35 6.62 -25.95
N ASN A 117 -3.50 6.33 -26.57
CA ASN A 117 -4.26 7.33 -27.34
C ASN A 117 -4.78 8.48 -26.48
N SER A 118 -5.07 8.22 -25.19
CA SER A 118 -5.47 9.25 -24.22
C SER A 118 -4.29 9.97 -23.56
N GLY A 119 -3.04 9.54 -23.80
CA GLY A 119 -1.85 10.09 -23.15
C GLY A 119 -1.70 9.74 -21.67
N LYS A 120 -2.55 8.86 -21.12
CA LYS A 120 -2.46 8.40 -19.73
C LYS A 120 -1.22 7.53 -19.47
N LEU A 121 -0.78 6.78 -20.48
CA LEU A 121 0.44 6.00 -20.47
C LEU A 121 1.19 6.19 -21.80
N THR A 122 2.48 5.94 -21.77
CA THR A 122 3.34 5.97 -22.96
C THR A 122 4.14 4.67 -23.04
N ILE A 123 4.63 4.35 -24.25
CA ILE A 123 5.61 3.29 -24.42
C ILE A 123 6.96 3.89 -24.06
N THR A 124 7.44 3.61 -22.85
CA THR A 124 8.76 4.07 -22.40
C THR A 124 9.88 3.20 -22.97
N GLN A 125 11.05 3.81 -23.20
CA GLN A 125 12.32 3.13 -23.48
C GLN A 125 13.22 3.09 -22.22
N ASP A 126 12.74 3.63 -21.10
CA ASP A 126 13.45 3.57 -19.83
C ASP A 126 13.64 2.12 -19.38
N PRO A 127 14.66 1.83 -18.56
CA PRO A 127 14.80 0.54 -17.92
C PRO A 127 13.51 0.12 -17.22
N TYR A 128 13.18 -1.17 -17.34
CA TYR A 128 11.99 -1.71 -16.70
C TYR A 128 12.08 -1.50 -15.19
N ILE A 129 11.02 -0.91 -14.64
CA ILE A 129 10.90 -0.68 -13.20
C ILE A 129 10.84 -2.01 -12.43
N TRP A 130 10.38 -3.07 -13.11
CA TRP A 130 10.32 -4.44 -12.62
C TRP A 130 10.97 -5.41 -13.62
N HIS A 131 10.73 -6.71 -13.51
CA HIS A 131 11.41 -7.75 -14.31
C HIS A 131 11.34 -7.58 -15.85
N ARG A 132 10.34 -6.87 -16.38
CA ARG A 132 10.08 -6.65 -17.82
C ARG A 132 9.07 -5.49 -18.00
N PRO A 133 8.71 -5.05 -19.23
CA PRO A 133 7.63 -4.09 -19.41
C PRO A 133 6.35 -4.55 -18.71
N TRP A 134 5.62 -3.60 -18.11
CA TRP A 134 4.33 -3.88 -17.51
C TRP A 134 3.34 -4.37 -18.57
N ASP A 135 2.67 -5.45 -18.25
CA ASP A 135 1.47 -5.95 -18.91
C ASP A 135 0.55 -6.60 -17.85
N GLU A 136 -0.58 -7.16 -18.28
CA GLU A 136 -1.54 -7.78 -17.37
C GLU A 136 -0.97 -8.97 -16.59
N GLU A 137 -0.10 -9.77 -17.20
CA GLU A 137 0.51 -10.91 -16.51
C GLU A 137 1.53 -10.43 -15.47
N LEU A 138 2.29 -9.37 -15.75
CA LEU A 138 3.22 -8.81 -14.77
C LEU A 138 2.48 -8.18 -13.59
N GLN A 139 1.34 -7.52 -13.83
CA GLN A 139 0.43 -7.05 -12.78
C GLN A 139 -0.04 -8.22 -11.90
N ALA A 140 -0.43 -9.33 -12.52
CA ALA A 140 -0.86 -10.54 -11.83
C ALA A 140 0.27 -11.18 -11.00
N ASP A 141 1.47 -11.29 -11.57
CA ASP A 141 2.65 -11.85 -10.90
C ASP A 141 3.09 -10.98 -9.70
N TRP A 142 3.08 -9.65 -9.87
CA TRP A 142 3.40 -8.73 -8.80
C TRP A 142 2.39 -8.81 -7.66
N MET A 143 1.09 -8.82 -7.98
CA MET A 143 0.01 -8.98 -6.99
C MET A 143 0.16 -10.29 -6.22
N GLU A 144 0.39 -11.42 -6.91
CA GLU A 144 0.58 -12.71 -6.24
C GLU A 144 1.80 -12.69 -5.32
N GLY A 145 2.93 -12.14 -5.78
CA GLY A 145 4.16 -12.04 -4.99
C GLY A 145 3.96 -11.19 -3.74
N LEU A 146 3.36 -10.01 -3.90
CA LEU A 146 3.04 -9.10 -2.79
C LEU A 146 2.10 -9.77 -1.78
N TYR A 147 0.99 -10.35 -2.25
CA TYR A 147 -0.02 -10.95 -1.38
C TYR A 147 0.57 -12.15 -0.63
N THR A 148 1.35 -12.98 -1.31
CA THR A 148 2.02 -14.14 -0.69
C THR A 148 2.98 -13.70 0.41
N LEU A 149 3.78 -12.66 0.18
CA LEU A 149 4.70 -12.14 1.19
C LEU A 149 3.97 -11.49 2.36
N ALA A 150 3.01 -10.61 2.08
CA ALA A 150 2.25 -9.91 3.11
C ALA A 150 1.49 -10.91 3.99
N TYR A 151 0.73 -11.84 3.41
CA TYR A 151 -0.02 -12.83 4.18
C TYR A 151 0.83 -13.95 4.80
N SER A 152 2.14 -13.98 4.53
CA SER A 152 3.07 -14.81 5.31
C SER A 152 3.37 -14.23 6.71
N LYS A 153 3.01 -12.97 6.96
CA LYS A 153 3.24 -12.27 8.22
C LYS A 153 1.98 -12.27 9.08
N PRO A 154 2.02 -12.77 10.33
CA PRO A 154 0.84 -12.89 11.18
C PRO A 154 0.27 -11.55 11.66
N THR A 155 1.05 -10.46 11.54
CA THR A 155 0.63 -9.10 11.90
C THR A 155 -0.23 -8.44 10.81
N ILE A 156 -0.20 -8.96 9.58
CA ILE A 156 -0.98 -8.44 8.45
C ILE A 156 -2.41 -8.95 8.56
N GLU A 157 -3.33 -8.02 8.82
CA GLU A 157 -4.76 -8.33 8.89
C GLU A 157 -5.42 -8.24 7.50
N ALA A 158 -5.00 -7.27 6.67
CA ALA A 158 -5.57 -7.07 5.34
C ALA A 158 -4.57 -6.46 4.36
N VAL A 159 -4.76 -6.81 3.09
CA VAL A 159 -4.12 -6.18 1.93
C VAL A 159 -5.22 -5.72 0.99
N ASN A 160 -5.34 -4.42 0.78
CA ASN A 160 -6.39 -3.81 -0.02
C ASN A 160 -5.82 -3.24 -1.32
N TRP A 161 -6.29 -3.80 -2.43
CA TRP A 161 -5.95 -3.30 -3.76
C TRP A 161 -6.72 -2.01 -4.06
N TYR A 162 -6.02 -0.98 -4.51
CA TYR A 162 -6.59 0.36 -4.60
C TYR A 162 -7.59 0.53 -5.75
N ASP A 163 -7.27 -0.02 -6.91
CA ASP A 163 -7.98 0.24 -8.17
C ASP A 163 -8.76 -0.98 -8.63
N PHE A 164 -10.10 -0.89 -8.68
CA PHE A 164 -10.91 -2.03 -9.12
C PHE A 164 -11.20 -2.05 -10.62
N VAL A 165 -11.42 -0.88 -11.24
CA VAL A 165 -11.86 -0.76 -12.64
C VAL A 165 -11.27 0.48 -13.33
N ASP A 166 -10.69 0.31 -14.52
CA ASP A 166 -9.76 1.29 -15.10
C ASP A 166 -10.30 2.71 -15.34
N PRO A 167 -11.55 2.91 -15.81
CA PRO A 167 -12.09 4.26 -15.97
C PRO A 167 -12.16 5.08 -14.67
N TYR A 168 -12.10 4.43 -13.52
CA TYR A 168 -12.13 5.05 -12.19
C TYR A 168 -10.85 4.82 -11.40
N SER A 169 -9.79 4.34 -12.06
CA SER A 169 -8.53 4.02 -11.39
C SER A 169 -7.63 5.24 -11.26
N TRP A 170 -6.95 5.34 -10.12
CA TRP A 170 -5.89 6.31 -9.88
C TRP A 170 -4.59 5.88 -10.58
N ILE A 171 -4.19 4.62 -10.43
CA ILE A 171 -3.09 4.05 -11.18
C ILE A 171 -3.58 3.79 -12.61
N PRO A 172 -2.93 4.35 -13.64
CA PRO A 172 -3.32 4.07 -15.02
C PRO A 172 -3.28 2.57 -15.29
N ASN A 173 -4.39 2.02 -15.78
CA ASN A 173 -4.59 0.59 -16.01
C ASN A 173 -4.35 -0.28 -14.75
N GLY A 174 -4.61 0.25 -13.54
CA GLY A 174 -4.41 -0.46 -12.27
C GLY A 174 -5.56 -1.37 -11.84
N GLY A 175 -6.67 -1.36 -12.57
CA GLY A 175 -7.89 -2.10 -12.25
C GLY A 175 -7.72 -3.61 -12.30
N PHE A 176 -8.63 -4.33 -11.64
CA PHE A 176 -8.89 -5.75 -11.90
C PHE A 176 -9.73 -5.94 -13.16
N LEU A 177 -10.51 -4.91 -13.52
CA LEU A 177 -11.41 -4.88 -14.66
C LEU A 177 -11.02 -3.75 -15.62
N ARG A 178 -11.00 -4.06 -16.92
CA ARG A 178 -10.77 -3.06 -17.97
C ARG A 178 -11.91 -2.06 -18.06
N THR A 179 -13.13 -2.53 -17.89
CA THR A 179 -14.33 -1.70 -18.06
C THR A 179 -15.39 -2.03 -17.00
N PRO A 180 -16.33 -1.10 -16.73
CA PRO A 180 -17.47 -1.35 -15.86
C PRO A 180 -18.38 -2.49 -16.33
N LYS A 181 -18.21 -3.00 -17.56
CA LYS A 181 -18.93 -4.17 -18.07
C LYS A 181 -18.42 -5.50 -17.51
N GLY A 182 -17.33 -5.50 -16.74
CA GLY A 182 -16.80 -6.70 -16.09
C GLY A 182 -15.73 -7.45 -16.89
N GLU A 183 -15.10 -6.77 -17.85
CA GLU A 183 -13.99 -7.36 -18.63
C GLU A 183 -12.75 -7.55 -17.76
N LYS A 184 -12.50 -8.80 -17.35
CA LYS A 184 -11.43 -9.17 -16.41
C LYS A 184 -10.04 -9.05 -17.03
N ARG A 185 -9.07 -8.59 -16.23
CA ARG A 185 -7.63 -8.72 -16.50
C ARG A 185 -7.06 -10.01 -15.88
N ALA A 186 -5.85 -10.40 -16.27
CA ALA A 186 -5.18 -11.59 -15.73
C ALA A 186 -5.10 -11.62 -14.18
N VAL A 187 -4.94 -10.46 -13.53
CA VAL A 187 -4.89 -10.34 -12.07
C VAL A 187 -6.16 -10.87 -11.37
N TRP A 188 -7.32 -10.81 -12.03
CA TRP A 188 -8.58 -11.33 -11.49
C TRP A 188 -8.51 -12.86 -11.30
N ASP A 189 -8.18 -13.58 -12.36
CA ASP A 189 -8.11 -15.03 -12.32
C ASP A 189 -6.94 -15.48 -11.44
N ARG A 190 -5.84 -14.70 -11.43
CA ARG A 190 -4.71 -14.97 -10.53
C ARG A 190 -5.09 -14.91 -9.06
N LEU A 191 -5.84 -13.88 -8.64
CA LEU A 191 -6.30 -13.77 -7.26
C LEU A 191 -7.24 -14.92 -6.91
N LYS A 192 -8.16 -15.30 -7.81
CA LYS A 192 -9.07 -16.44 -7.59
C LYS A 192 -8.30 -17.74 -7.37
N ASN A 193 -7.35 -18.04 -8.25
CA ASN A 193 -6.52 -19.24 -8.14
C ASN A 193 -5.65 -19.23 -6.88
N LEU A 194 -5.13 -18.06 -6.46
CA LEU A 194 -4.39 -17.91 -5.20
C LEU A 194 -5.27 -18.22 -3.98
N GLN A 195 -6.48 -17.66 -3.94
CA GLN A 195 -7.46 -17.91 -2.88
C GLN A 195 -7.86 -19.39 -2.79
N GLU A 196 -8.08 -20.05 -3.93
CA GLU A 196 -8.41 -21.47 -3.98
C GLU A 196 -7.27 -22.33 -3.46
N ARG A 197 -6.02 -22.05 -3.87
CA ARG A 197 -4.83 -22.75 -3.37
C ARG A 197 -4.67 -22.59 -1.86
N TRP A 198 -4.82 -21.38 -1.34
CA TRP A 198 -4.65 -21.13 0.10
C TRP A 198 -5.73 -21.81 0.94
N LYS A 199 -6.98 -21.86 0.46
CA LYS A 199 -8.06 -22.61 1.13
C LYS A 199 -7.82 -24.12 1.14
N ALA A 200 -7.05 -24.64 0.19
CA ALA A 200 -6.66 -26.04 0.12
C ALA A 200 -5.40 -26.37 0.95
N LEU A 201 -4.73 -25.38 1.55
CA LEU A 201 -3.58 -25.62 2.43
C LEU A 201 -4.04 -26.32 3.72
N PRO A 202 -3.20 -27.20 4.30
CA PRO A 202 -3.49 -27.76 5.61
C PRO A 202 -3.54 -26.64 6.67
N PRO A 203 -4.28 -26.84 7.78
CA PRO A 203 -4.26 -25.90 8.89
C PRO A 203 -2.83 -25.62 9.34
N ALA A 204 -2.53 -24.35 9.67
CA ALA A 204 -1.24 -23.99 10.24
C ALA A 204 -0.96 -24.88 11.47
N ARG A 205 0.22 -25.49 11.51
CA ARG A 205 0.66 -26.20 12.72
C ARG A 205 0.96 -25.14 13.77
N GLY A 206 0.14 -25.10 14.82
CA GLY A 206 0.36 -24.26 16.00
C GLY A 206 1.56 -24.71 16.82
#